data_AF-A0A7W3P7T1-F1
#
_entry.id   AF-A0A7W3P7T1-F1
#
_cell.length_a   1.000
_cell.length_b   1.000
_cell.length_c   1.000
_cell.angle_alpha   90.00
_cell.angle_beta   90.00
_cell.angle_gamma   90.00
#
_symmetry.space_group_name_H-M   'P 1'
#
loop_
_entity.id
_entity.type
_entity.pdbx_description
1 polymer ?
#
loop_
_entity_poly.entity_id
_entity_poly.type
_entity_poly.pdbx_seq_one_letter_code
_entity_poly.pdbx_strand_id
1 'polypeptide(L)'
;MTLTEFLLDRIAEDESVAREAHYDGQRWVPEEEAVVAADRDLDPLLYLDRKRDARHAANWSPARVLAECEAKRQIIEEHRNPEGTEWCLRCVEHDGEDTPYPCPTLRALATTIYTDHPDYRDEWRP
;
A
#
# COMPACT_ATOMS: atom_id res chain seq x y z
N MET A 1 -3.51 3.12 19.47
CA MET A 1 -3.48 3.08 18.01
C MET A 1 -3.95 4.42 17.47
N THR A 2 -3.02 5.18 16.91
CA THR A 2 -3.24 6.37 16.09
C THR A 2 -3.47 5.97 14.63
N LEU A 3 -3.94 6.91 13.79
CA LEU A 3 -4.08 6.67 12.35
C LEU A 3 -2.76 6.24 11.69
N THR A 4 -1.66 6.88 12.08
CA THR A 4 -0.32 6.58 11.57
C THR A 4 0.17 5.20 12.00
N GLU A 5 -0.04 4.82 13.26
CA GLU A 5 0.25 3.45 13.73
C GLU A 5 -0.53 2.41 12.94
N PHE A 6 -1.85 2.63 12.78
CA PHE A 6 -2.70 1.74 11.97
C PHE A 6 -2.21 1.59 10.54
N LEU A 7 -1.89 2.70 9.85
CA LEU A 7 -1.39 2.65 8.48
C LEU A 7 -0.06 1.90 8.38
N LEU A 8 0.88 2.16 9.29
CA LEU A 8 2.19 1.51 9.30
C LEU A 8 2.07 0.00 9.58
N ASP A 9 1.19 -0.40 10.50
CA ASP A 9 0.93 -1.81 10.81
C ASP A 9 0.39 -2.54 9.58
N ARG A 10 -0.61 -1.98 8.88
CA ARG A 10 -1.17 -2.59 7.66
C ARG A 10 -0.16 -2.67 6.52
N ILE A 11 0.67 -1.64 6.35
CA ILE A 11 1.74 -1.67 5.34
C ILE A 11 2.80 -2.73 5.71
N ALA A 12 3.11 -2.92 6.99
CA ALA A 12 4.05 -3.94 7.43
C ALA A 12 3.53 -5.36 7.20
N GLU A 13 2.22 -5.58 7.35
CA GLU A 13 1.57 -6.86 7.02
C GLU A 13 1.69 -7.19 5.53
N ASP A 14 1.29 -6.25 4.65
CA ASP A 14 1.41 -6.40 3.19
C ASP A 14 2.87 -6.65 2.78
N GLU A 15 3.80 -5.89 3.36
CA GLU A 15 5.22 -6.06 3.11
C GLU A 15 5.75 -7.42 3.55
N SER A 16 5.34 -7.93 4.72
CA SER A 16 5.83 -9.22 5.21
C SER A 16 5.46 -10.33 4.22
N VAL A 17 4.20 -10.36 3.78
CA VAL A 17 3.71 -11.33 2.80
C VAL A 17 4.43 -11.17 1.45
N ALA A 18 4.60 -9.93 0.98
CA ALA A 18 5.31 -9.67 -0.27
C ALA A 18 6.79 -10.06 -0.18
N ARG A 19 7.46 -9.81 0.94
CA ARG A 19 8.87 -10.17 1.16
C ARG A 19 9.07 -11.68 1.17
N GLU A 20 8.16 -12.44 1.78
CA GLU A 20 8.21 -13.91 1.76
C GLU A 20 8.05 -14.48 0.35
N ALA A 21 7.21 -13.86 -0.49
CA ALA A 21 7.01 -14.27 -1.88
C ALA A 21 8.04 -13.71 -2.87
N HIS A 22 8.83 -12.72 -2.47
CA HIS A 22 9.77 -12.03 -3.34
C HIS A 22 11.11 -12.77 -3.46
N TYR A 23 11.73 -12.65 -4.64
CA TYR A 23 13.09 -13.08 -4.92
C TYR A 23 13.68 -12.21 -6.03
N ASP A 24 15.01 -12.16 -6.14
CA ASP A 24 15.70 -11.28 -7.10
C ASP A 24 15.40 -11.66 -8.56
N GLY A 25 15.22 -10.66 -9.42
CA GLY A 25 14.86 -10.84 -10.83
C GLY A 25 13.41 -11.29 -11.09
N GLN A 26 12.56 -11.39 -10.07
CA GLN A 26 11.15 -11.81 -10.18
C GLN A 26 10.38 -10.99 -11.23
N ARG A 27 9.77 -11.68 -12.20
CA ARG A 27 9.00 -11.08 -13.28
C ARG A 27 7.74 -11.89 -13.58
N TRP A 28 6.64 -11.44 -13.01
CA TRP A 28 5.32 -12.00 -13.31
C TRP A 28 4.78 -11.43 -14.62
N VAL A 29 4.31 -12.30 -15.50
CA VAL A 29 3.63 -11.90 -16.75
C VAL A 29 2.34 -12.70 -16.92
N PRO A 30 1.32 -12.11 -17.56
CA PRO A 30 0.11 -12.85 -17.89
C PRO A 30 0.32 -13.66 -19.17
N GLU A 31 0.00 -14.95 -19.13
CA GLU A 31 -0.05 -15.84 -20.30
C GLU A 31 -1.42 -16.52 -20.32
N GLU A 32 -2.25 -16.10 -21.29
CA GLU A 32 -3.66 -16.51 -21.36
C GLU A 32 -4.41 -16.33 -20.04
N GLU A 33 -4.95 -17.40 -19.46
CA GLU A 33 -5.64 -17.41 -18.17
C GLU A 33 -4.71 -17.60 -16.95
N ALA A 34 -3.39 -17.57 -17.14
CA ALA A 34 -2.41 -17.78 -16.09
C ALA A 34 -1.53 -16.55 -15.82
N VAL A 35 -1.04 -16.47 -14.58
CA VAL A 35 0.14 -15.67 -14.24
C VAL A 35 1.32 -16.62 -14.18
N VAL A 36 2.39 -16.30 -14.90
CA VAL A 36 3.60 -17.12 -14.97
C VAL A 36 4.84 -16.33 -14.53
N ALA A 37 5.85 -17.03 -14.05
CA ALA A 37 7.17 -16.48 -13.78
C ALA A 37 8.01 -16.47 -15.08
N ALA A 38 8.13 -15.31 -15.73
CA ALA A 38 8.94 -15.16 -16.95
C ALA A 38 10.42 -15.41 -16.71
N ASP A 39 10.88 -15.22 -15.47
CA ASP A 39 12.23 -15.50 -15.02
C ASP A 39 12.48 -16.99 -14.68
N ARG A 40 11.44 -17.85 -14.72
CA ARG A 40 11.52 -19.30 -14.44
C ARG A 40 10.85 -20.12 -15.54
N ASP A 41 11.27 -19.94 -16.78
CA ASP A 41 10.78 -20.73 -17.93
C ASP A 41 9.25 -20.77 -18.09
N LEU A 42 8.57 -19.67 -17.72
CA LEU A 42 7.10 -19.54 -17.76
C LEU A 42 6.37 -20.51 -16.81
N ASP A 43 6.98 -20.82 -15.66
CA ASP A 43 6.35 -21.64 -14.61
C ASP A 43 5.04 -20.98 -14.12
N PRO A 44 3.88 -21.69 -14.19
CA PRO A 44 2.61 -21.13 -13.78
C PRO A 44 2.51 -20.97 -12.25
N LEU A 45 2.22 -19.74 -11.83
CA LEU A 45 2.06 -19.37 -10.42
C LEU A 45 0.59 -19.38 -9.99
N LEU A 46 -0.30 -18.96 -10.88
CA LEU A 46 -1.72 -18.83 -10.61
C LEU A 46 -2.52 -19.05 -11.90
N TYR A 47 -3.60 -19.82 -11.80
CA TYR A 47 -4.62 -19.94 -12.86
C TYR A 47 -5.89 -19.22 -12.43
N LEU A 48 -6.49 -18.49 -13.37
CA LEU A 48 -7.71 -17.72 -13.17
C LEU A 48 -8.74 -18.08 -14.25
N ASP A 49 -10.00 -17.72 -14.03
CA ASP A 49 -11.05 -18.07 -14.99
C ASP A 49 -11.01 -17.24 -16.28
N ARG A 50 -10.34 -16.09 -16.25
CA ARG A 50 -10.36 -15.12 -17.35
C ARG A 50 -9.01 -14.46 -17.56
N LYS A 51 -8.63 -14.30 -18.83
CA LYS A 51 -7.40 -13.60 -19.26
C LYS A 51 -7.26 -12.17 -18.74
N ARG A 52 -8.37 -11.48 -18.45
CA ARG A 52 -8.33 -10.13 -17.88
C ARG A 52 -7.97 -10.14 -16.40
N ASP A 53 -8.38 -11.18 -15.68
CA ASP A 53 -8.10 -11.33 -14.26
C ASP A 53 -6.61 -11.70 -14.09
N ALA A 54 -6.08 -12.57 -14.95
CA ALA A 54 -4.64 -12.86 -15.02
C ALA A 54 -3.78 -11.62 -15.32
N ARG A 55 -4.21 -10.79 -16.28
CA ARG A 55 -3.57 -9.50 -16.55
C ARG A 55 -3.57 -8.57 -15.34
N HIS A 56 -4.68 -8.51 -14.60
CA HIS A 56 -4.75 -7.70 -13.39
C HIS A 56 -3.83 -8.28 -12.30
N ALA A 57 -3.90 -9.58 -12.02
CA ALA A 57 -3.11 -10.25 -11.01
C ALA A 57 -1.59 -10.15 -11.27
N ALA A 58 -1.15 -10.25 -12.54
CA ALA A 58 0.26 -10.09 -12.89
C ALA A 58 0.82 -8.69 -12.55
N ASN A 59 -0.04 -7.66 -12.46
CA ASN A 59 0.38 -6.33 -12.02
C ASN A 59 0.59 -6.22 -10.51
N TRP A 60 0.22 -7.23 -9.73
CA TRP A 60 0.38 -7.27 -8.28
C TRP A 60 1.51 -8.22 -7.87
N SER A 61 2.64 -8.17 -8.59
CA SER A 61 3.81 -8.98 -8.24
C SER A 61 4.38 -8.56 -6.88
N PRO A 62 4.99 -9.47 -6.11
CA PRO A 62 5.58 -9.14 -4.82
C PRO A 62 6.60 -7.99 -4.90
N ALA A 63 7.43 -7.96 -5.94
CA ALA A 63 8.36 -6.85 -6.20
C ALA A 63 7.66 -5.48 -6.31
N ARG A 64 6.51 -5.41 -6.98
CA ARG A 64 5.73 -4.17 -7.07
C ARG A 64 5.04 -3.83 -5.75
N VAL A 65 4.48 -4.81 -5.04
CA VAL A 65 3.86 -4.59 -3.71
C VAL A 65 4.89 -4.01 -2.73
N LEU A 66 6.13 -4.50 -2.74
CA LEU A 66 7.22 -3.94 -1.93
C LEU A 66 7.50 -2.47 -2.28
N ALA A 67 7.55 -2.13 -3.57
CA ALA A 67 7.75 -0.74 -4.01
C ALA A 67 6.58 0.17 -3.60
N GLU A 68 5.33 -0.33 -3.65
CA GLU A 68 4.16 0.41 -3.18
C GLU A 68 4.15 0.57 -1.65
N CYS A 69 4.59 -0.43 -0.89
CA CYS A 69 4.76 -0.33 0.57
C CYS A 69 5.77 0.76 0.94
N GLU A 70 6.92 0.79 0.26
CA GLU A 70 7.93 1.84 0.45
C GLU A 70 7.37 3.24 0.14
N ALA A 71 6.69 3.40 -1.00
CA ALA A 71 6.06 4.67 -1.36
C ALA A 71 5.04 5.13 -0.31
N LYS A 72 4.19 4.23 0.20
CA LYS A 72 3.22 4.55 1.27
C LYS A 72 3.91 4.97 2.56
N ARG A 73 5.02 4.32 2.94
CA ARG A 73 5.80 4.73 4.13
C ARG A 73 6.42 6.10 3.98
N GLN A 74 6.96 6.43 2.81
CA GLN A 74 7.51 7.76 2.55
C GLN A 74 6.43 8.84 2.70
N ILE A 75 5.22 8.61 2.17
CA ILE A 75 4.10 9.54 2.35
C ILE A 75 3.76 9.71 3.84
N ILE A 76 3.69 8.61 4.60
CA ILE A 76 3.39 8.67 6.04
C ILE A 76 4.47 9.42 6.80
N GLU A 77 5.74 9.15 6.51
CA GLU A 77 6.89 9.80 7.14
C GLU A 77 6.95 11.30 6.81
N GLU A 78 6.58 11.71 5.59
CA GLU A 78 6.46 13.14 5.25
C GLU A 78 5.36 13.84 6.06
N HIS A 79 4.24 13.16 6.33
CA HIS A 79 3.10 13.73 7.04
C HIS A 79 3.08 13.43 8.55
N ARG A 80 4.16 12.86 9.10
CA ARG A 80 4.24 12.49 10.51
C ARG A 80 4.14 13.71 11.43
N ASN A 81 3.72 13.44 12.66
CA ASN A 81 3.62 14.48 13.70
C ASN A 81 4.28 14.02 15.02
N PRO A 82 5.63 13.98 15.07
CA PRO A 82 6.37 13.51 16.25
C PRO A 82 6.24 14.45 17.44
N GLU A 83 5.99 15.73 17.19
CA GLU A 83 5.80 16.75 18.22
C GLU A 83 4.38 16.71 18.84
N GLY A 84 3.46 15.94 18.25
CA GLY A 84 2.09 15.81 18.73
C GLY A 84 1.30 17.11 18.64
N THR A 85 1.62 17.98 17.67
CA THR A 85 0.92 19.26 17.47
C THR A 85 -0.50 19.03 16.94
N GLU A 86 -1.35 20.04 16.96
CA GLU A 86 -2.70 19.95 16.38
C GLU A 86 -2.69 19.96 14.83
N TRP A 87 -1.54 20.24 14.21
CA TRP A 87 -1.42 20.55 12.79
C TRP A 87 -0.45 19.61 12.06
N CYS A 88 -0.72 19.32 10.79
CA CYS A 88 0.24 18.62 9.94
C CYS A 88 1.26 19.63 9.40
N LEU A 89 2.47 19.63 9.96
CA LEU A 89 3.54 20.56 9.61
C LEU A 89 3.88 20.55 8.11
N ARG A 90 3.83 19.37 7.48
CA ARG A 90 4.06 19.22 6.04
C ARG A 90 3.03 19.93 5.18
N CYS A 91 1.75 19.85 5.55
CA CYS A 91 0.68 20.54 4.83
C CYS A 91 0.76 22.06 5.08
N VAL A 92 1.04 22.48 6.31
CA VAL A 92 1.20 23.91 6.65
C VAL A 92 2.37 24.54 5.87
N GLU A 93 3.51 23.85 5.80
CA GLU A 93 4.69 24.32 5.06
C GLU A 93 4.42 24.47 3.56
N HIS A 94 3.64 23.56 2.97
CA HIS A 94 3.43 23.51 1.53
C HIS A 94 2.26 24.40 1.05
N ASP A 95 1.14 24.38 1.77
CA ASP A 95 -0.12 25.00 1.32
C ASP A 95 -0.41 26.32 2.05
N GLY A 96 0.31 26.63 3.13
CA GLY A 96 0.10 27.82 3.96
C GLY A 96 -1.21 27.79 4.75
N GLU A 97 -1.91 26.65 4.78
CA GLU A 97 -3.16 26.43 5.50
C GLU A 97 -2.93 25.61 6.77
N ASP A 98 -3.55 26.04 7.87
CA ASP A 98 -3.62 25.32 9.14
C ASP A 98 -4.41 24.00 8.95
N THR A 99 -3.71 22.96 8.50
CA THR A 99 -4.31 21.65 8.21
C THR A 99 -4.25 20.78 9.47
N PRO A 100 -5.40 20.37 10.03
CA PRO A 100 -5.43 19.61 11.28
C PRO A 100 -4.78 18.23 11.10
N TYR A 101 -4.11 17.75 12.14
CA TYR A 101 -3.59 16.38 12.17
C TYR A 101 -4.64 15.42 12.77
N PRO A 102 -4.86 14.22 12.20
CA PRO A 102 -4.29 13.72 10.94
C PRO A 102 -4.90 14.42 9.71
N CYS A 103 -4.03 14.77 8.76
CA CYS A 103 -4.41 15.53 7.56
C CYS A 103 -5.25 14.71 6.57
N PRO A 104 -5.93 15.37 5.62
CA PRO A 104 -6.72 14.69 4.58
C PRO A 104 -5.95 13.62 3.80
N THR A 105 -4.65 13.79 3.58
CA THR A 105 -3.80 12.80 2.90
C THR A 105 -3.75 11.47 3.66
N LEU A 106 -3.48 11.52 4.98
CA LEU A 106 -3.43 10.30 5.81
C LEU A 106 -4.82 9.66 5.94
N ARG A 107 -5.88 10.48 6.09
CA ARG A 107 -7.27 10.00 6.13
C ARG A 107 -7.68 9.33 4.82
N ALA A 108 -7.25 9.86 3.68
CA ALA A 108 -7.51 9.28 2.37
C ALA A 108 -6.84 7.91 2.24
N LEU A 109 -5.57 7.76 2.64
CA LEU A 109 -4.90 6.45 2.64
C LEU A 109 -5.67 5.41 3.45
N ALA A 110 -6.14 5.77 4.65
CA ALA A 110 -6.89 4.81 5.47
C ALA A 110 -8.28 4.50 4.92
N THR A 111 -9.03 5.52 4.51
CA THR A 111 -10.44 5.37 4.11
C THR A 111 -10.58 4.72 2.73
N THR A 112 -9.62 4.93 1.83
CA THR A 112 -9.69 4.34 0.48
C THR A 112 -9.25 2.88 0.45
N ILE A 113 -8.34 2.47 1.33
CA ILE A 113 -7.73 1.14 1.28
C ILE A 113 -8.32 0.21 2.36
N TYR A 114 -8.58 0.73 3.56
CA TYR A 114 -8.78 -0.11 4.74
C TYR A 114 -10.14 0.11 5.43
N THR A 115 -11.15 0.68 4.75
CA THR A 115 -12.45 0.96 5.38
C THR A 115 -13.17 -0.30 5.88
N ASP A 116 -12.91 -1.45 5.24
CA ASP A 116 -13.48 -2.75 5.61
C ASP A 116 -12.61 -3.52 6.62
N HIS A 117 -11.48 -2.94 7.06
CA HIS A 117 -10.59 -3.59 8.02
C HIS A 117 -11.20 -3.54 9.43
N PRO A 118 -11.18 -4.64 10.22
CA PRO A 118 -11.81 -4.69 11.54
C PRO A 118 -11.26 -3.66 12.55
N ASP A 119 -9.98 -3.33 12.44
CA ASP A 119 -9.34 -2.30 13.29
C ASP A 119 -9.54 -0.86 12.78
N TYR A 120 -10.18 -0.67 11.63
CA TYR A 120 -10.48 0.67 11.12
C TYR A 120 -11.49 1.38 12.03
N ARG A 121 -11.28 2.68 12.23
CA ARG A 121 -12.16 3.51 13.06
C ARG A 121 -12.85 4.56 12.22
N ASP A 122 -14.17 4.68 12.38
CA ASP A 122 -14.98 5.66 11.65
C ASP A 122 -14.55 7.12 11.91
N GLU A 123 -13.90 7.40 13.05
CA GLU A 123 -13.33 8.73 13.37
C GLU A 123 -12.24 9.19 12.38
N TRP A 124 -11.67 8.27 11.59
CA TRP A 124 -10.66 8.55 10.56
C TRP A 124 -11.27 8.86 9.19
N ARG A 125 -12.59 8.71 9.01
CA ARG A 125 -13.27 9.17 7.80
C ARG A 125 -13.05 10.69 7.64
N PRO A 126 -12.95 11.19 6.39
CA PRO A 126 -12.87 12.63 6.13
C PRO A 126 -14.10 13.39 6.64
#